data_AF-A0A261VK00-F1
#
_entry.id   AF-A0A261VK00-F1
#
_cell.length_a   1.000
_cell.length_b   1.000
_cell.length_c   1.000
_cell.angle_alpha   90.00
_cell.angle_beta   90.00
_cell.angle_gamma   90.00
#
_symmetry.space_group_name_H-M   'P 1'
#
loop_
_entity.id
_entity.type
_entity.pdbx_description
1 polymer ?
#
loop_
_entity_poly.entity_id
_entity_poly.type
_entity_poly.pdbx_seq_one_letter_code
_entity_poly.pdbx_strand_id
1 'polypeptide(L)'
;MNIRFKKVSLAVATALALGMPLMHGCAASSSDSRVEAAVEDKPFYDWFNKLTSQVEADPKYKRIPIDTEAQQNEFLVWLHDAYRHRISKQEFASRVNAQYPNHDYETSFIVSRLP
;
A
#
# COMPACT_ATOMS: atom_id res chain seq x y z
N MET A 1 67.77 18.33 19.72
CA MET A 1 67.45 19.76 19.61
C MET A 1 65.97 19.97 19.92
N ASN A 2 65.67 20.32 21.17
CA ASN A 2 64.68 21.30 21.61
C ASN A 2 63.17 21.27 21.21
N ILE A 3 62.39 20.78 22.19
CA ILE A 3 61.16 21.33 22.85
C ILE A 3 59.84 21.45 22.04
N ARG A 4 58.77 20.78 22.50
CA ARG A 4 57.64 21.38 23.29
C ARG A 4 56.48 20.41 23.50
N PHE A 5 56.42 19.86 24.71
CA PHE A 5 55.25 19.24 25.34
C PHE A 5 54.11 20.26 25.44
N LYS A 6 52.94 19.94 24.86
CA LYS A 6 51.69 20.68 25.12
C LYS A 6 50.92 19.99 26.25
N LYS A 7 50.36 20.85 27.08
CA LYS A 7 49.86 20.64 28.44
C LYS A 7 48.64 19.72 28.51
N VAL A 8 48.61 18.94 29.57
CA VAL A 8 47.44 18.26 30.15
C VAL A 8 46.52 19.30 30.79
N SER A 9 45.22 19.19 30.55
CA SER A 9 44.11 19.78 31.34
C SER A 9 42.87 18.96 30.99
N LEU A 10 42.57 17.87 31.68
CA LEU A 10 41.75 17.74 32.90
C LEU A 10 40.39 18.48 32.84
N ALA A 11 39.35 17.66 33.02
CA ALA A 11 37.96 17.94 33.36
C ALA A 11 37.07 18.53 32.25
N VAL A 12 36.06 17.77 31.83
CA VAL A 12 34.66 17.92 32.28
C VAL A 12 33.95 16.59 32.02
N ALA A 13 33.48 15.96 33.10
CA ALA A 13 32.47 14.92 33.03
C ALA A 13 31.11 15.62 33.01
N THR A 14 30.32 15.39 31.96
CA THR A 14 28.90 15.69 31.93
C THR A 14 28.16 14.45 31.46
N ALA A 15 27.70 13.67 32.43
CA ALA A 15 26.64 12.71 32.22
C ALA A 15 25.31 13.47 32.16
N LEU A 16 24.50 13.21 31.13
CA LEU A 16 23.05 13.35 31.16
C LEU A 16 22.47 12.56 29.99
N ALA A 17 22.08 11.33 30.30
CA ALA A 17 21.19 10.52 29.48
C ALA A 17 19.79 11.11 29.55
N LEU A 18 19.19 11.45 28.42
CA LEU A 18 17.74 11.49 28.26
C LEU A 18 17.36 11.17 26.81
N GLY A 19 16.48 10.17 26.68
CA GLY A 19 15.41 10.22 25.71
C GLY A 19 15.79 9.80 24.30
N MET A 20 15.54 8.52 24.03
CA MET A 20 15.38 7.93 22.70
C MET A 20 14.55 8.83 21.77
N PRO A 21 14.84 8.78 20.44
CA PRO A 21 14.25 9.66 19.46
C PRO A 21 12.72 9.57 19.53
N LEU A 22 12.08 10.72 19.67
CA LEU A 22 10.67 10.84 19.32
C LEU A 22 10.57 10.42 17.85
N MET A 23 10.13 9.18 17.64
CA MET A 23 9.60 8.79 16.36
C MET A 23 8.40 9.72 16.14
N HIS A 24 8.65 10.78 15.39
CA HIS A 24 7.59 11.44 14.65
C HIS A 24 6.98 10.34 13.80
N GLY A 25 5.94 9.71 14.32
CA GLY A 25 5.03 8.90 13.54
C GLY A 25 4.57 9.81 12.42
N CYS A 26 5.07 9.56 11.22
CA CYS A 26 4.60 10.18 10.01
C CYS A 26 3.11 9.85 9.90
N ALA A 27 2.26 10.70 10.46
CA ALA A 27 0.95 10.97 9.90
C ALA A 27 1.17 11.74 8.59
N ALA A 28 1.84 11.08 7.63
CA ALA A 28 1.73 11.49 6.26
C ALA A 28 0.34 11.03 5.83
N SER A 29 -0.64 11.91 5.99
CA SER A 29 -1.73 12.03 5.03
C SER A 29 -1.13 12.38 3.66
N SER A 30 -0.36 11.44 3.12
CA SER A 30 0.04 11.37 1.74
C SER A 30 -1.10 10.58 1.12
N SER A 31 -1.87 11.22 0.25
CA SER A 31 -2.53 10.45 -0.81
C SER A 31 -1.48 9.49 -1.36
N ASP A 32 -1.76 8.19 -1.32
CA ASP A 32 -0.84 7.20 -1.86
C ASP A 32 -0.78 7.48 -3.37
N SER A 33 0.36 7.94 -3.86
CA SER A 33 0.57 8.27 -5.29
C SER A 33 0.11 7.16 -6.25
N ARG A 34 0.05 5.91 -5.78
CA ARG A 34 -0.45 4.77 -6.54
C ARG A 34 -1.97 4.78 -6.68
N VAL A 35 -2.69 5.23 -5.65
CA VAL A 35 -4.14 5.42 -5.68
C VAL A 35 -4.49 6.54 -6.65
N GLU A 36 -3.78 7.68 -6.58
CA GLU A 36 -3.95 8.77 -7.54
C GLU A 36 -3.68 8.29 -8.97
N ALA A 37 -2.58 7.58 -9.19
CA ALA A 37 -2.26 7.01 -10.51
C ALA A 37 -3.33 6.03 -11.02
N ALA A 38 -3.99 5.27 -10.13
CA ALA A 38 -5.09 4.41 -10.50
C ALA A 38 -6.35 5.21 -10.86
N VAL A 39 -6.70 6.24 -10.09
CA VAL A 39 -7.89 7.07 -10.32
C VAL A 39 -7.76 7.92 -11.59
N GLU A 40 -6.58 8.48 -11.86
CA GLU A 40 -6.31 9.32 -13.04
C GLU A 40 -6.15 8.51 -14.33
N ASP A 41 -5.95 7.19 -14.23
CA ASP A 41 -5.84 6.29 -15.37
C ASP A 41 -7.21 6.04 -16.02
N LYS A 42 -7.60 6.93 -16.94
CA LYS A 42 -8.90 6.87 -17.62
C LYS A 42 -9.23 5.49 -18.24
N PRO A 43 -8.34 4.83 -19.01
CA PRO A 43 -8.59 3.47 -19.50
C PRO A 43 -8.94 2.47 -18.41
N PHE A 44 -8.20 2.50 -17.29
CA PHE A 44 -8.49 1.64 -16.14
C PHE A 44 -9.83 1.99 -15.51
N TYR A 45 -10.13 3.28 -15.30
CA TYR A 45 -11.37 3.72 -14.68
C TYR A 45 -12.60 3.34 -15.53
N ASP A 46 -12.52 3.50 -16.86
CA ASP A 46 -13.57 3.08 -17.79
C ASP A 46 -13.78 1.56 -17.77
N TRP A 47 -12.71 0.77 -17.63
CA TRP A 47 -12.80 -0.68 -17.45
C TRP A 47 -13.40 -1.04 -16.08
N PHE A 48 -12.97 -0.35 -15.01
CA PHE A 48 -13.44 -0.57 -13.65
C PHE A 48 -14.96 -0.32 -13.53
N ASN A 49 -15.46 0.76 -14.14
CA ASN A 49 -16.90 1.06 -14.18
C ASN A 49 -17.72 -0.01 -14.93
N LYS A 50 -17.13 -0.65 -15.95
CA LYS A 50 -17.76 -1.80 -16.61
C LYS A 50 -17.74 -3.04 -15.72
N LEU A 51 -16.65 -3.27 -15.00
CA LEU A 51 -16.55 -4.37 -14.03
C LEU A 51 -17.61 -4.21 -12.92
N THR A 52 -17.77 -3.02 -12.34
CA THR A 52 -18.79 -2.78 -11.30
C THR A 52 -20.21 -3.02 -11.82
N SER A 53 -20.52 -2.56 -13.03
CA SER A 53 -21.81 -2.84 -13.68
C SER A 53 -22.07 -4.35 -13.86
N GLN A 54 -21.02 -5.13 -14.16
CA GLN A 54 -21.13 -6.58 -14.30
C GLN A 54 -21.27 -7.29 -12.95
N VAL A 55 -20.63 -6.76 -11.90
CA VAL A 55 -20.79 -7.23 -10.52
C VAL A 55 -22.23 -7.05 -10.06
N GLU A 56 -22.82 -5.87 -10.28
CA GLU A 56 -24.21 -5.58 -9.91
C GLU A 56 -25.22 -6.48 -10.65
N ALA A 57 -24.89 -6.89 -11.87
CA ALA A 57 -25.73 -7.76 -12.69
C ALA A 57 -25.61 -9.25 -12.35
N ASP A 58 -24.61 -9.67 -11.55
CA ASP A 58 -24.39 -11.08 -11.22
C ASP A 58 -25.06 -11.46 -9.88
N PRO A 59 -26.14 -12.26 -9.90
CA PRO A 59 -26.86 -12.64 -8.68
C PRO A 59 -26.06 -13.57 -7.75
N LYS A 60 -24.95 -14.15 -8.22
CA LYS A 60 -24.05 -14.99 -7.41
C LYS A 60 -22.95 -14.18 -6.74
N TYR A 61 -22.70 -12.97 -7.20
CA TYR A 61 -21.61 -12.15 -6.68
C TYR A 61 -21.95 -11.65 -5.28
N LYS A 62 -21.13 -12.03 -4.30
CA LYS A 62 -21.21 -11.54 -2.93
C LYS A 62 -20.26 -10.38 -2.74
N ARG A 63 -20.69 -9.33 -2.04
CA ARG A 63 -19.81 -8.20 -1.73
C ARG A 63 -18.59 -8.69 -0.93
N ILE A 64 -17.39 -8.43 -1.44
CA ILE A 64 -16.14 -8.56 -0.68
C ILE A 64 -16.13 -7.47 0.42
N PRO A 65 -15.79 -7.78 1.69
CA PRO A 65 -15.87 -6.84 2.82
C PRO A 65 -14.72 -5.82 2.81
N ILE A 66 -14.70 -4.98 1.79
CA ILE A 66 -13.81 -3.83 1.65
C ILE A 66 -14.49 -2.64 2.34
N ASP A 67 -14.37 -2.58 3.66
CA ASP A 67 -15.19 -1.73 4.53
C ASP A 67 -14.49 -0.45 5.00
N THR A 68 -13.17 -0.35 4.81
CA THR A 68 -12.37 0.82 5.20
C THR A 68 -11.74 1.49 3.99
N GLU A 69 -11.47 2.79 4.08
CA GLU A 69 -10.78 3.54 3.03
C GLU A 69 -9.40 2.95 2.72
N ALA A 70 -8.66 2.51 3.74
CA ALA A 70 -7.38 1.84 3.57
C ALA A 70 -7.50 0.55 2.73
N GLN A 71 -8.50 -0.28 3.01
CA GLN A 71 -8.78 -1.49 2.23
C GLN A 71 -9.21 -1.16 0.80
N GLN A 72 -10.02 -0.11 0.60
CA GLN A 72 -10.44 0.33 -0.73
C GLN A 72 -9.23 0.76 -1.56
N ASN A 73 -8.37 1.59 -0.98
CA ASN A 73 -7.15 2.08 -1.61
C ASN A 73 -6.20 0.94 -1.97
N GLU A 74 -5.95 0.02 -1.05
CA GLU A 74 -5.07 -1.13 -1.28
C GLU A 74 -5.62 -2.04 -2.38
N PHE A 75 -6.92 -2.34 -2.34
CA PHE A 75 -7.58 -3.15 -3.37
C PHE A 75 -7.49 -2.47 -4.74
N LEU A 76 -7.74 -1.15 -4.81
CA LEU A 76 -7.65 -0.38 -6.05
C LEU A 76 -6.25 -0.42 -6.64
N VAL A 77 -5.21 -0.29 -5.80
CA VAL A 77 -3.81 -0.39 -6.24
C VAL A 77 -3.50 -1.78 -6.80
N TRP A 78 -3.87 -2.85 -6.10
CA TRP A 78 -3.65 -4.21 -6.61
C TRP A 78 -4.40 -4.46 -7.91
N LEU A 79 -5.63 -3.97 -8.03
CA LEU A 79 -6.44 -4.11 -9.23
C LEU A 79 -5.83 -3.35 -10.40
N HIS A 80 -5.35 -2.13 -10.17
CA HIS A 80 -4.66 -1.31 -11.16
C HIS A 80 -3.35 -1.96 -11.63
N ASP A 81 -2.56 -2.46 -10.69
CA ASP A 81 -1.31 -3.14 -10.99
C ASP A 81 -1.55 -4.42 -11.80
N ALA A 82 -2.62 -5.17 -11.51
CA ALA A 82 -3.00 -6.35 -12.28
C ALA A 82 -3.50 -5.97 -13.69
N TYR A 83 -4.31 -4.92 -13.80
CA TYR A 83 -4.79 -4.39 -15.08
C TYR A 83 -3.65 -3.89 -15.98
N ARG A 84 -2.63 -3.26 -15.38
CA ARG A 84 -1.42 -2.79 -16.09
C ARG A 84 -0.33 -3.86 -16.22
N HIS A 85 -0.62 -5.11 -15.85
CA HIS A 85 0.32 -6.24 -15.89
C HIS A 85 1.61 -6.04 -15.08
N ARG A 86 1.60 -5.16 -14.07
CA ARG A 86 2.71 -5.00 -13.12
C ARG A 86 2.76 -6.16 -12.12
N ILE A 87 1.61 -6.74 -11.81
CA ILE A 87 1.49 -8.04 -11.15
C ILE A 87 0.69 -9.00 -12.03
N SER A 88 0.90 -10.31 -11.85
CA SER A 88 0.12 -11.31 -12.58
C SER A 88 -1.31 -11.38 -12.03
N LYS A 89 -2.25 -11.89 -12.85
CA LYS A 89 -3.61 -12.19 -12.40
C LYS A 89 -3.64 -13.17 -11.23
N GLN A 90 -2.72 -14.13 -11.21
CA GLN A 90 -2.57 -15.11 -10.12
C GLN A 90 -2.08 -14.45 -8.83
N GLU A 91 -1.13 -13.52 -8.94
CA GLU A 91 -0.63 -12.76 -7.78
C GLU A 91 -1.73 -11.87 -7.20
N PHE A 92 -2.50 -11.17 -8.04
CA PHE A 92 -3.69 -10.44 -7.61
C PHE A 92 -4.68 -11.36 -6.88
N ALA A 93 -5.03 -12.50 -7.49
CA ALA A 93 -5.95 -13.46 -6.90
C ALA A 93 -5.46 -13.96 -5.53
N SER A 94 -4.16 -14.27 -5.42
CA SER A 94 -3.52 -14.71 -4.19
C SER A 94 -3.66 -13.67 -3.08
N ARG A 95 -3.37 -12.40 -3.36
CA ARG A 95 -3.50 -11.30 -2.38
C ARG A 95 -4.93 -11.11 -1.92
N VAL A 96 -5.88 -11.06 -2.86
CA VAL A 96 -7.31 -10.89 -2.54
C VAL A 96 -7.81 -12.07 -1.71
N ASN A 97 -7.50 -13.31 -2.09
CA ASN A 97 -7.96 -14.48 -1.35
C ASN A 97 -7.29 -14.63 0.03
N ALA A 98 -6.05 -14.16 0.19
CA ALA A 98 -5.38 -14.12 1.49
C ALA A 98 -6.03 -13.09 2.42
N GLN A 99 -6.40 -11.92 1.90
CA GLN A 99 -7.00 -10.84 2.68
C GLN A 99 -8.50 -11.05 2.95
N TYR A 100 -9.21 -11.64 1.99
CA TYR A 100 -10.66 -11.84 2.00
C TYR A 100 -11.00 -13.32 1.75
N PRO A 101 -10.85 -14.19 2.76
CA PRO A 101 -11.09 -15.62 2.59
C PRO A 101 -12.57 -15.92 2.30
N ASN A 102 -12.82 -17.03 1.60
CA ASN A 102 -14.15 -17.50 1.18
C ASN A 102 -14.82 -16.66 0.07
N HIS A 103 -14.04 -15.87 -0.66
CA HIS A 103 -14.47 -15.06 -1.81
C HIS A 103 -13.86 -15.53 -3.14
N ASP A 104 -13.54 -16.82 -3.26
CA ASP A 104 -12.87 -17.37 -4.45
C ASP A 104 -13.66 -17.14 -5.75
N TYR A 105 -15.00 -17.17 -5.66
CA TYR A 105 -15.88 -16.87 -6.78
C TYR A 105 -15.71 -15.42 -7.25
N GLU A 106 -15.82 -14.46 -6.32
CA GLU A 106 -15.69 -13.03 -6.60
C GLU A 106 -14.30 -12.70 -7.15
N THR A 107 -13.26 -13.25 -6.53
CA THR A 107 -11.87 -13.07 -7.00
C THR A 107 -11.71 -13.61 -8.42
N SER A 108 -12.20 -14.81 -8.69
CA SER A 108 -12.15 -15.42 -10.02
C SER A 108 -12.98 -14.64 -11.05
N PHE A 109 -14.13 -14.10 -10.62
CA PHE A 109 -14.99 -13.25 -11.43
C PHE A 109 -14.23 -12.01 -11.90
N ILE A 110 -13.55 -11.31 -10.99
CA ILE A 110 -12.72 -10.13 -11.32
C ILE A 110 -11.55 -10.53 -12.23
N VAL A 111 -10.82 -11.59 -11.85
CA VAL A 111 -9.65 -12.06 -12.60
C VAL A 111 -9.97 -12.40 -14.05
N SER A 112 -11.10 -13.05 -14.30
CA SER A 112 -11.54 -13.42 -15.65
C SER A 112 -11.83 -12.22 -16.57
N ARG A 113 -11.96 -11.01 -16.00
CA ARG A 113 -12.26 -9.76 -16.70
C ARG A 113 -11.08 -8.80 -16.80
N LEU A 114 -9.97 -9.11 -16.12
CA LEU A 114 -8.72 -8.40 -16.32
C LEU A 114 -8.26 -8.60 -17.78
N PRO A 115 -7.70 -7.57 -18.45
CA PRO A 115 -7.14 -7.69 -19.79
C PRO A 115 -6.03 -8.74 -19.87
#